data_AF-A0A7J2YT05-F1
#
_entry.id   AF-A0A7J2YT05-F1
#
_cell.length_a   1.000
_cell.length_b   1.000
_cell.length_c   1.000
_cell.angle_alpha   90.00
_cell.angle_beta   90.00
_cell.angle_gamma   90.00
#
_symmetry.space_group_name_H-M   'P 1'
#
loop_
_entity.id
_entity.type
_entity.pdbx_description
1 polymer ?
#
loop_
_entity_poly.entity_id
_entity_poly.type
_entity_poly.pdbx_seq_one_letter_code
_entity_poly.pdbx_strand_id
1 'polypeptide(L)'
;MMKETGEVDNQCAKIFAILVLNIQPLTFNRLFEKLQKVMTKPTLIKHLKHLQKYEIVTRQKIGKQKVTYTIRDDVIDELAKGKEFIEKMKELKKEKETFESLSITDKIHYILLLTTLTEIDQLKYTLQAILNPKERYKATLKYNFAKDTLYTMTQYLLLNSLKSKTDIAEALKEIEGEEKYLWTKASLKMDVRDIF
;
A
#
# COMPACT_ATOMS: atom_id res chain seq x y z
N MET A 1 2.06 0.08 29.29
CA MET A 1 0.96 -0.73 28.71
C MET A 1 0.43 0.01 27.48
N MET A 2 0.74 -0.44 26.27
CA MET A 2 0.09 0.09 25.06
C MET A 2 -1.30 -0.52 24.96
N LYS A 3 -2.34 0.32 24.93
CA LYS A 3 -3.73 -0.11 24.68
C LYS A 3 -3.74 -0.90 23.38
N GLU A 4 -4.22 -2.14 23.43
CA GLU A 4 -4.54 -2.90 22.24
C GLU A 4 -5.76 -2.24 21.59
N THR A 5 -5.51 -1.25 20.73
CA THR A 5 -6.49 -0.86 19.73
C THR A 5 -6.75 -2.12 18.92
N GLY A 6 -7.95 -2.67 18.98
CA GLY A 6 -8.34 -3.88 18.24
C GLY A 6 -8.32 -3.71 16.72
N GLU A 7 -7.59 -2.73 16.19
CA GLU A 7 -7.53 -2.38 14.78
C GLU A 7 -6.23 -2.90 14.17
N VAL A 8 -6.34 -3.41 12.94
CA VAL A 8 -5.17 -3.77 12.11
C VAL A 8 -4.33 -2.53 11.90
N ASP A 9 -3.10 -2.55 12.43
CA ASP A 9 -2.17 -1.44 12.34
C ASP A 9 -1.21 -1.57 11.13
N ASN A 10 -0.34 -0.57 10.98
CA ASN A 10 0.66 -0.53 9.90
C ASN A 10 1.60 -1.75 9.91
N GLN A 11 1.87 -2.36 11.07
CA GLN A 11 2.72 -3.55 11.14
C GLN A 11 2.00 -4.79 10.60
N CYS A 12 0.70 -4.91 10.89
CA CYS A 12 -0.16 -5.91 10.27
C CYS A 12 -0.23 -5.73 8.75
N ALA A 13 -0.32 -4.48 8.25
CA ALA A 13 -0.32 -4.19 6.81
C ALA A 13 0.98 -4.63 6.12
N LYS A 14 2.14 -4.39 6.73
CA LYS A 14 3.45 -4.85 6.19
C LYS A 14 3.57 -6.36 6.11
N ILE A 15 3.13 -7.08 7.15
CA ILE A 15 3.10 -8.55 7.15
C ILE A 15 2.20 -9.05 6.02
N PHE A 16 1.00 -8.47 5.93
CA PHE A 16 0.04 -8.78 4.89
C PHE A 16 0.61 -8.53 3.49
N ALA A 17 1.23 -7.39 3.24
CA ALA A 17 1.84 -7.06 1.96
C ALA A 17 2.91 -8.08 1.54
N ILE A 18 3.78 -8.48 2.47
CA ILE A 18 4.78 -9.52 2.19
C ILE A 18 4.10 -10.85 1.84
N LEU A 19 3.07 -11.26 2.58
CA LEU A 19 2.36 -12.50 2.30
C LEU A 19 1.63 -12.45 0.95
N VAL A 20 1.01 -11.33 0.58
CA VAL A 20 0.36 -11.16 -0.73
C VAL A 20 1.37 -11.21 -1.87
N LEU A 21 2.53 -10.57 -1.73
CA LEU A 21 3.60 -10.57 -2.74
C LEU A 21 4.28 -11.95 -2.89
N ASN A 22 4.09 -12.87 -1.95
CA ASN A 22 4.64 -14.22 -2.02
C ASN A 22 3.51 -15.20 -2.34
N ILE A 23 3.43 -15.63 -3.60
CA ILE A 23 2.44 -16.58 -4.11
C ILE A 23 2.45 -17.91 -3.33
N GLN A 24 3.59 -18.26 -2.71
CA GLN A 24 3.74 -19.48 -1.91
C GLN A 24 3.68 -19.19 -0.40
N PRO A 25 3.13 -20.13 0.42
CA PRO A 25 3.13 -20.01 1.86
C PRO A 25 4.52 -19.78 2.44
N LEU A 26 4.67 -18.79 3.32
CA LEU A 26 5.95 -18.47 3.95
C LEU A 26 6.08 -19.14 5.31
N THR A 27 7.25 -19.69 5.60
CA THR A 27 7.57 -20.13 6.96
C THR A 27 7.75 -18.94 7.89
N PHE A 28 7.56 -19.13 9.19
CA PHE A 28 7.81 -18.08 10.18
C PHE A 28 9.19 -17.43 10.02
N ASN A 29 10.25 -18.24 9.87
CA ASN A 29 11.62 -17.73 9.75
C ASN A 29 11.81 -16.91 8.46
N ARG A 30 11.30 -17.38 7.32
CA ARG A 30 11.39 -16.62 6.06
C ARG A 30 10.62 -15.30 6.11
N LEU A 31 9.44 -15.32 6.72
CA LEU A 31 8.66 -14.10 6.93
C LEU A 31 9.39 -13.13 7.86
N PHE A 32 10.01 -13.65 8.92
CA PHE A 32 10.81 -12.86 9.85
C PHE A 32 12.07 -12.27 9.19
N GLU A 33 12.81 -13.03 8.38
CA GLU A 33 13.97 -12.55 7.62
C GLU A 33 13.61 -11.34 6.75
N LYS A 34 12.45 -11.39 6.07
CA LYS A 34 11.94 -10.27 5.26
C LYS A 34 11.52 -9.05 6.10
N LEU A 35 11.22 -9.23 7.38
CA LEU A 35 10.76 -8.20 8.32
C LEU A 35 11.77 -7.81 9.40
N GLN A 36 12.98 -8.38 9.36
CA GLN A 36 13.95 -8.31 10.47
C GLN A 36 14.31 -6.87 10.86
N LYS A 37 14.32 -5.95 9.90
CA LYS A 37 14.61 -4.53 10.13
C LYS A 37 13.43 -3.74 10.71
N VAL A 38 12.23 -4.33 10.73
CA VAL A 38 10.97 -3.66 11.04
C VAL A 38 10.41 -4.11 12.38
N MET A 39 10.59 -5.38 12.76
CA MET A 39 10.02 -5.91 14.00
C MET A 39 10.80 -7.10 14.57
N THR A 40 10.60 -7.35 15.87
CA THR A 40 11.16 -8.52 16.58
C THR A 40 10.29 -9.77 16.38
N LYS A 41 10.83 -10.97 16.66
CA LYS A 41 10.06 -12.23 16.59
C LYS A 41 8.80 -12.21 17.47
N PRO A 42 8.83 -11.77 18.74
CA PRO A 42 7.63 -11.64 19.57
C PRO A 42 6.58 -10.71 18.96
N THR A 43 7.01 -9.57 18.42
CA THR A 43 6.12 -8.61 17.75
C THR A 43 5.45 -9.25 16.52
N LEU A 44 6.23 -9.94 15.68
CA LEU A 44 5.69 -10.67 14.53
C LEU A 44 4.66 -11.74 14.94
N ILE A 45 4.94 -12.51 16.00
CA ILE A 45 3.98 -13.49 16.53
C ILE A 45 2.69 -12.81 16.97
N LYS A 46 2.78 -11.66 17.64
CA LYS A 46 1.60 -10.89 18.08
C LYS A 46 0.75 -10.46 16.89
N HIS A 47 1.35 -9.85 15.87
CA HIS A 47 0.61 -9.39 14.69
C HIS A 47 0.08 -10.56 13.84
N LEU A 48 0.80 -11.69 13.75
CA LEU A 48 0.28 -12.88 13.08
C LEU A 48 -0.95 -13.44 13.80
N LYS A 49 -0.92 -13.56 15.13
CA LYS A 49 -2.11 -13.94 15.92
C LYS A 49 -3.26 -12.96 15.73
N HIS A 50 -2.95 -11.67 15.64
CA HIS A 50 -3.92 -10.63 15.37
C HIS A 50 -4.56 -10.81 13.99
N LEU A 51 -3.76 -10.96 12.93
CA LEU A 51 -4.24 -11.23 11.57
C LEU A 51 -5.04 -12.54 11.47
N GLN A 52 -4.65 -13.58 12.22
CA GLN A 52 -5.40 -14.83 12.32
C GLN A 52 -6.75 -14.64 13.01
N LYS A 53 -6.83 -13.81 14.06
CA LYS A 53 -8.09 -13.50 14.77
C LYS A 53 -9.11 -12.83 13.85
N TYR A 54 -8.64 -12.00 12.92
CA TYR A 54 -9.47 -11.39 11.87
C TYR A 54 -9.61 -12.25 10.61
N GLU A 55 -9.13 -13.49 10.68
CA GLU A 55 -9.18 -14.48 9.62
C GLU A 55 -8.54 -14.05 8.29
N ILE A 56 -7.59 -13.13 8.35
CA ILE A 56 -6.86 -12.61 7.18
C ILE A 56 -5.77 -13.59 6.76
N VAL A 57 -5.08 -14.15 7.75
CA VAL A 57 -3.97 -15.08 7.57
C VAL A 57 -4.36 -16.43 8.14
N THR A 58 -4.12 -17.48 7.38
CA THR A 58 -4.19 -18.85 7.87
C THR A 58 -2.80 -19.35 8.24
N ARG A 59 -2.75 -20.15 9.30
CA ARG A 59 -1.54 -20.77 9.84
C ARG A 59 -1.64 -22.27 9.65
N GLN A 60 -0.70 -22.85 8.91
CA GLN A 60 -0.65 -24.29 8.66
C GLN A 60 0.59 -24.89 9.32
N LYS A 61 0.44 -26.07 9.94
CA LYS A 61 1.58 -26.86 10.43
C LYS A 61 2.00 -27.85 9.35
N ILE A 62 3.23 -27.73 8.88
CA ILE A 62 3.83 -28.69 7.94
C ILE A 62 4.81 -29.55 8.74
N GLY A 63 4.29 -30.60 9.38
CA GLY A 63 5.07 -31.49 10.24
C GLY A 63 5.22 -31.00 11.69
N LYS A 64 6.17 -31.59 12.44
CA LYS A 64 6.27 -31.42 13.90
C LYS A 64 6.67 -30.01 14.35
N GLN A 65 7.51 -29.31 13.58
CA GLN A 65 8.11 -28.02 14.01
C GLN A 65 7.99 -26.88 12.99
N LYS A 66 7.55 -27.15 11.76
CA LYS A 66 7.50 -26.13 10.70
C LYS A 66 6.08 -25.59 10.57
N VAL A 67 5.98 -24.27 10.57
CA VAL A 67 4.71 -23.55 10.46
C VAL A 67 4.81 -22.61 9.28
N THR A 68 3.78 -22.60 8.43
CA THR A 68 3.62 -21.68 7.32
C THR A 68 2.41 -20.78 7.50
N TYR A 69 2.47 -19.62 6.87
CA TYR A 69 1.45 -18.60 6.87
C TYR A 69 1.09 -18.26 5.43
N THR A 70 -0.20 -18.15 5.14
CA THR A 70 -0.72 -17.71 3.85
C THR A 70 -1.93 -16.80 4.07
N ILE A 71 -2.23 -15.91 3.12
CA ILE A 71 -3.48 -15.16 3.14
C ILE A 71 -4.63 -16.13 2.84
N ARG A 72 -5.80 -15.92 3.47
CA ARG A 72 -6.99 -16.73 3.21
C ARG A 72 -7.51 -16.45 1.79
N ASP A 73 -7.95 -17.49 1.07
CA ASP A 73 -8.29 -17.37 -0.36
C ASP A 73 -9.43 -16.38 -0.64
N ASP A 74 -10.45 -16.32 0.22
CA ASP A 74 -11.53 -15.33 0.11
C ASP A 74 -11.06 -13.89 0.32
N VAL A 75 -10.04 -13.67 1.16
CA VAL A 75 -9.38 -12.37 1.32
C VAL A 75 -8.53 -12.07 0.09
N ILE A 76 -7.86 -13.08 -0.48
CA ILE A 76 -7.20 -12.96 -1.79
C ILE A 76 -8.22 -12.66 -2.88
N ASP A 77 -9.44 -13.22 -2.85
CA ASP A 77 -10.49 -13.02 -3.84
C ASP A 77 -11.18 -11.65 -3.69
N GLU A 78 -11.39 -11.19 -2.46
CA GLU A 78 -11.78 -9.80 -2.18
C GLU A 78 -10.68 -8.82 -2.63
N LEU A 79 -9.41 -9.20 -2.45
CA LEU A 79 -8.25 -8.56 -3.06
C LEU A 79 -8.03 -8.96 -4.52
N ALA A 80 -8.82 -9.84 -5.14
CA ALA A 80 -8.63 -10.28 -6.52
C ALA A 80 -9.33 -9.34 -7.49
N LYS A 81 -10.11 -8.38 -6.98
CA LYS A 81 -10.21 -7.07 -7.65
C LYS A 81 -8.84 -6.39 -7.77
N GLY A 82 -7.92 -6.64 -6.84
CA GLY A 82 -6.49 -6.42 -6.96
C GLY A 82 -5.71 -7.54 -7.68
N LYS A 83 -6.35 -8.55 -8.29
CA LYS A 83 -5.74 -9.37 -9.35
C LYS A 83 -5.61 -8.52 -10.60
N GLU A 84 -6.51 -7.56 -10.86
CA GLU A 84 -6.25 -6.44 -11.78
C GLU A 84 -5.06 -5.61 -11.31
N PHE A 85 -4.84 -5.45 -10.00
CA PHE A 85 -3.66 -4.78 -9.48
C PHE A 85 -2.37 -5.60 -9.66
N ILE A 86 -2.39 -6.92 -9.46
CA ILE A 86 -1.24 -7.81 -9.73
C ILE A 86 -0.98 -7.93 -11.24
N GLU A 87 -2.01 -7.98 -12.07
CA GLU A 87 -1.90 -7.90 -13.53
C GLU A 87 -1.38 -6.52 -13.95
N LYS A 88 -1.91 -5.42 -13.39
CA LYS A 88 -1.33 -4.07 -13.54
C LYS A 88 0.11 -4.02 -13.06
N MET A 89 0.50 -4.74 -12.00
CA MET A 89 1.88 -4.80 -11.51
C MET A 89 2.81 -5.57 -12.47
N LYS A 90 2.29 -6.59 -13.15
CA LYS A 90 3.00 -7.31 -14.22
C LYS A 90 3.06 -6.47 -15.49
N GLU A 91 1.98 -5.76 -15.84
CA GLU A 91 1.95 -4.75 -16.90
C GLU A 91 2.95 -3.65 -16.58
N LEU A 92 2.99 -3.13 -15.35
CA LEU A 92 3.96 -2.17 -14.84
C LEU A 92 5.40 -2.66 -14.94
N LYS A 93 5.64 -3.97 -14.96
CA LYS A 93 6.98 -4.51 -15.23
C LYS A 93 7.37 -4.36 -16.70
N LYS A 94 6.39 -4.41 -17.63
CA LYS A 94 6.54 -4.00 -19.04
C LYS A 94 6.52 -2.47 -19.19
N GLU A 95 5.64 -1.77 -18.47
CA GLU A 95 5.63 -0.31 -18.41
C GLU A 95 6.86 0.22 -17.69
N LYS A 96 7.66 -0.58 -16.99
CA LYS A 96 8.91 -0.10 -16.38
C LYS A 96 9.87 0.38 -17.48
N GLU A 97 9.98 -0.38 -18.57
CA GLU A 97 10.79 0.02 -19.73
C GLU A 97 10.20 1.26 -20.40
N THR A 98 8.87 1.35 -20.46
CA THR A 98 8.15 2.53 -20.97
C THR A 98 8.33 3.75 -20.05
N PHE A 99 8.22 3.57 -18.74
CA PHE A 99 8.33 4.58 -17.70
C PHE A 99 9.75 5.11 -17.64
N GLU A 100 10.78 4.25 -17.72
CA GLU A 100 12.18 4.68 -17.79
C GLU A 100 12.43 5.55 -19.04
N SER A 101 11.73 5.29 -20.14
CA SER A 101 11.81 6.07 -21.38
C SER A 101 11.08 7.43 -21.36
N LEU A 102 10.21 7.66 -20.37
CA LEU A 102 9.47 8.92 -20.23
C LEU A 102 10.38 10.10 -19.86
N SER A 103 9.94 11.31 -20.23
CA SER A 103 10.53 12.56 -19.73
C SER A 103 10.38 12.67 -18.21
N ILE A 104 11.19 13.50 -17.54
CA ILE A 104 11.05 13.71 -16.09
C ILE A 104 9.66 14.26 -15.75
N THR A 105 9.18 15.24 -16.51
CA THR A 105 7.82 15.78 -16.38
C THR A 105 6.75 14.69 -16.43
N ASP A 106 6.79 13.81 -17.44
CA ASP A 106 5.79 12.74 -17.58
C ASP A 106 5.87 11.70 -16.46
N LYS A 107 7.09 11.37 -15.99
CA LYS A 107 7.30 10.50 -14.83
C LYS A 107 6.64 11.08 -13.58
N ILE A 108 6.81 12.37 -13.36
CA ILE A 108 6.22 13.07 -12.21
C ILE A 108 4.70 13.11 -12.32
N HIS A 109 4.13 13.46 -13.47
CA HIS A 109 2.68 13.42 -13.67
C HIS A 109 2.09 12.03 -13.44
N TYR A 110 2.75 10.98 -13.92
CA TYR A 110 2.32 9.61 -13.68
C TYR A 110 2.30 9.26 -12.19
N ILE A 111 3.35 9.64 -11.44
CA ILE A 111 3.43 9.43 -10.00
C ILE A 111 2.36 10.22 -9.24
N LEU A 112 2.13 11.48 -9.63
CA LEU A 112 1.09 12.32 -9.04
C LEU A 112 -0.30 11.70 -9.27
N LEU A 113 -0.61 11.28 -10.50
CA LEU A 113 -1.86 10.60 -10.83
C LEU A 113 -2.09 9.35 -9.96
N LEU A 114 -1.09 8.49 -9.86
CA LEU A 114 -1.16 7.30 -9.01
C LEU A 114 -1.44 7.66 -7.55
N THR A 115 -0.73 8.65 -7.02
CA THR A 115 -0.89 9.12 -5.64
C THR A 115 -2.30 9.65 -5.41
N THR A 116 -2.83 10.47 -6.32
CA THR A 116 -4.21 10.98 -6.25
C THR A 116 -5.25 9.87 -6.27
N LEU A 117 -5.10 8.87 -7.14
CA LEU A 117 -6.02 7.72 -7.18
C LEU A 117 -6.05 6.96 -5.85
N THR A 118 -4.91 6.84 -5.17
CA THR A 118 -4.82 6.19 -3.85
C THR A 118 -5.52 6.99 -2.76
N GLU A 119 -5.39 8.32 -2.76
CA GLU A 119 -6.11 9.17 -1.81
C GLU A 119 -7.63 9.15 -2.05
N ILE A 120 -8.06 9.05 -3.31
CA ILE A 120 -9.49 8.85 -3.64
C ILE A 120 -9.99 7.51 -3.11
N ASP A 121 -9.24 6.43 -3.31
CA ASP A 121 -9.59 5.11 -2.78
C ASP A 121 -9.59 5.10 -1.24
N GLN A 122 -8.68 5.83 -0.60
CA GLN A 122 -8.70 6.02 0.86
C GLN A 122 -10.03 6.60 1.31
N LEU A 123 -10.43 7.72 0.72
CA LEU A 123 -11.68 8.39 1.08
C LEU A 123 -12.87 7.44 0.90
N LYS A 124 -12.90 6.69 -0.21
CA LYS A 124 -13.92 5.68 -0.48
C LYS A 124 -13.96 4.60 0.61
N TYR A 125 -12.82 4.03 1.01
CA TYR A 125 -12.77 3.03 2.07
C TYR A 125 -13.15 3.61 3.43
N THR A 126 -12.76 4.84 3.73
CA THR A 126 -13.18 5.55 4.95
C THR A 126 -14.71 5.70 5.00
N LEU A 127 -15.32 6.14 3.90
CA LEU A 127 -16.78 6.26 3.81
C LEU A 127 -17.48 4.91 3.96
N GLN A 128 -16.96 3.85 3.33
CA GLN A 128 -17.49 2.49 3.50
C GLN A 128 -17.39 1.99 4.96
N ALA A 129 -16.30 2.31 5.65
CA ALA A 129 -16.10 1.96 7.05
C ALA A 129 -17.04 2.72 8.00
N ILE A 130 -17.43 3.94 7.65
CA ILE A 130 -18.45 4.72 8.38
C ILE A 130 -19.82 4.09 8.16
N LEU A 131 -20.16 3.74 6.91
CA LEU A 131 -21.44 3.12 6.56
C LEU A 131 -21.60 1.72 7.17
N ASN A 132 -20.52 0.93 7.25
CA ASN A 132 -20.53 -0.43 7.75
C ASN A 132 -19.49 -0.63 8.87
N PRO A 133 -19.77 -0.19 10.11
CA PRO A 133 -18.79 -0.24 11.20
C PRO A 133 -18.27 -1.64 11.52
N LYS A 134 -19.09 -2.68 11.31
CA LYS A 134 -18.70 -4.09 11.52
C LYS A 134 -17.60 -4.56 10.56
N GLU A 135 -17.46 -3.90 9.41
CA GLU A 135 -16.46 -4.22 8.39
C GLU A 135 -15.34 -3.18 8.30
N ARG A 136 -15.27 -2.23 9.25
CA ARG A 136 -14.24 -1.18 9.29
C ARG A 136 -12.83 -1.73 9.11
N TYR A 137 -12.51 -2.85 9.77
CA TYR A 137 -11.19 -3.47 9.68
C TYR A 137 -10.84 -3.91 8.24
N LYS A 138 -11.81 -4.43 7.48
CA LYS A 138 -11.62 -4.85 6.08
C LYS A 138 -11.33 -3.63 5.19
N ALA A 139 -12.07 -2.54 5.38
CA ALA A 139 -11.84 -1.30 4.65
C ALA A 139 -10.45 -0.71 4.97
N THR A 140 -10.05 -0.68 6.26
CA THR A 140 -8.72 -0.24 6.69
C THR A 140 -7.60 -1.09 6.10
N LEU A 141 -7.76 -2.42 6.06
CA LEU A 141 -6.80 -3.33 5.42
C LEU A 141 -6.65 -3.05 3.93
N LYS A 142 -7.76 -2.89 3.21
CA LYS A 142 -7.76 -2.63 1.76
C LYS A 142 -7.05 -1.32 1.45
N TYR A 143 -7.37 -0.27 2.19
CA TYR A 143 -6.68 1.01 2.09
C TYR A 143 -5.18 0.89 2.39
N ASN A 144 -4.82 0.35 3.56
CA ASN A 144 -3.41 0.25 3.96
C ASN A 144 -2.59 -0.57 2.96
N PHE A 145 -3.16 -1.66 2.44
CA PHE A 145 -2.49 -2.45 1.42
C PHE A 145 -2.31 -1.67 0.11
N ALA A 146 -3.35 -1.01 -0.41
CA ALA A 146 -3.24 -0.20 -1.62
C ALA A 146 -2.20 0.92 -1.45
N LYS A 147 -2.26 1.63 -0.33
CA LYS A 147 -1.34 2.71 0.02
C LYS A 147 0.10 2.23 0.16
N ASP A 148 0.36 1.21 0.97
CA ASP A 148 1.71 0.71 1.20
C ASP A 148 2.33 0.19 -0.10
N THR A 149 1.51 -0.46 -0.93
CA THR A 149 2.00 -0.97 -2.21
C THR A 149 2.32 0.18 -3.16
N LEU A 150 1.42 1.15 -3.31
CA LEU A 150 1.68 2.30 -4.17
C LEU A 150 2.87 3.12 -3.67
N TYR A 151 2.96 3.37 -2.37
CA TYR A 151 4.09 4.07 -1.77
C TYR A 151 5.40 3.37 -2.11
N THR A 152 5.45 2.04 -1.96
CA THR A 152 6.64 1.24 -2.30
C THR A 152 6.97 1.34 -3.79
N MET A 153 5.97 1.32 -4.66
CA MET A 153 6.14 1.46 -6.11
C MET A 153 6.64 2.85 -6.50
N THR A 154 6.02 3.91 -5.98
CA THR A 154 6.44 5.29 -6.22
C THR A 154 7.88 5.50 -5.77
N GLN A 155 8.24 5.02 -4.58
CA GLN A 155 9.62 5.05 -4.09
C GLN A 155 10.56 4.29 -5.04
N TYR A 156 10.17 3.08 -5.47
CA TYR A 156 10.96 2.32 -6.43
C TYR A 156 11.14 3.06 -7.75
N LEU A 157 10.06 3.60 -8.33
CA LEU A 157 10.11 4.32 -9.60
C LEU A 157 11.01 5.55 -9.47
N LEU A 158 10.81 6.39 -8.46
CA LEU A 158 11.64 7.58 -8.20
C LEU A 158 13.11 7.24 -8.02
N LEU A 159 13.43 6.27 -7.14
CA LEU A 159 14.81 5.89 -6.84
C LEU A 159 15.55 5.30 -8.05
N ASN A 160 14.85 4.66 -8.98
CA ASN A 160 15.47 4.07 -10.17
C ASN A 160 15.51 5.01 -11.37
N SER A 161 14.67 6.07 -11.41
CA SER A 161 14.56 6.97 -12.55
C SER A 161 15.18 8.35 -12.34
N LEU A 162 15.32 8.82 -11.08
CA LEU A 162 16.00 10.07 -10.75
C LEU A 162 17.43 9.76 -10.28
N LYS A 163 18.38 9.78 -11.20
CA LYS A 163 19.77 9.33 -10.94
C LYS A 163 20.72 10.48 -10.64
N SER A 164 20.35 11.70 -11.00
CA SER A 164 21.18 12.89 -10.80
C SER A 164 20.50 13.92 -9.88
N LYS A 165 21.31 14.81 -9.29
CA LYS A 165 20.78 15.96 -8.54
C LYS A 165 19.95 16.90 -9.42
N THR A 166 20.30 17.00 -10.71
CA THR A 166 19.58 17.79 -11.70
C THR A 166 18.18 17.20 -11.93
N ASP A 167 18.08 15.87 -12.08
CA ASP A 167 16.79 15.19 -12.28
C ASP A 167 15.86 15.42 -11.09
N ILE A 168 16.42 15.36 -9.88
CA ILE A 168 15.68 15.62 -8.64
C ILE A 168 15.20 17.06 -8.57
N ALA A 169 16.05 18.02 -8.92
CA ALA A 169 15.68 19.44 -8.91
C ALA A 169 14.58 19.76 -9.94
N GLU A 170 14.67 19.17 -11.13
CA GLU A 170 13.65 19.27 -12.18
C GLU A 170 12.32 18.65 -11.69
N ALA A 171 12.36 17.44 -11.13
CA ALA A 171 11.20 16.78 -10.57
C ALA A 171 10.49 17.61 -9.47
N LEU A 172 11.25 18.20 -8.56
CA LEU A 172 10.71 19.05 -7.50
C LEU A 172 10.02 20.29 -8.07
N LYS A 173 10.64 20.94 -9.07
CA LYS A 173 10.06 22.10 -9.74
C LYS A 173 8.74 21.77 -10.41
N GLU A 174 8.63 20.61 -11.05
CA GLU A 174 7.37 20.14 -11.65
C GLU A 174 6.29 19.91 -10.58
N ILE A 175 6.64 19.27 -9.46
CA ILE A 175 5.70 19.06 -8.33
C ILE A 175 5.20 20.40 -7.78
N GLU A 176 6.11 21.35 -7.52
CA GLU A 176 5.76 22.68 -7.02
C GLU A 176 4.86 23.46 -7.99
N GLY A 177 5.13 23.32 -9.30
CA GLY A 177 4.30 23.89 -10.36
C GLY A 177 2.88 23.35 -10.33
N GLU A 178 2.73 22.03 -10.26
CA GLU A 178 1.42 21.36 -10.23
C GLU A 178 0.66 21.67 -8.93
N GLU A 179 1.34 21.66 -7.78
CA GLU A 179 0.76 22.06 -6.49
C GLU A 179 0.14 23.47 -6.57
N LYS A 180 0.91 24.44 -7.06
CA LYS A 180 0.45 25.83 -7.22
C LYS A 180 -0.75 25.92 -8.15
N TYR A 181 -0.74 25.16 -9.25
CA TYR A 181 -1.85 25.11 -10.20
C TYR A 181 -3.13 24.59 -9.55
N LEU A 182 -3.05 23.47 -8.84
CA LEU A 182 -4.19 22.84 -8.16
C LEU A 182 -4.77 23.75 -7.08
N TRP A 183 -3.93 24.38 -6.25
CA TRP A 183 -4.38 25.35 -5.26
C TRP A 183 -5.11 26.54 -5.89
N THR A 184 -4.58 27.05 -7.00
CA THR A 184 -5.21 28.15 -7.74
C THR A 184 -6.58 27.73 -8.29
N LYS A 185 -6.71 26.51 -8.82
CA LYS A 185 -8.00 26.00 -9.33
C LYS A 185 -9.00 25.73 -8.21
N ALA A 186 -8.55 25.22 -7.07
CA ALA A 186 -9.41 24.98 -5.91
C ALA A 186 -9.94 26.30 -5.34
N SER A 187 -9.08 27.30 -5.16
CA SER A 187 -9.47 28.61 -4.63
C SER A 187 -10.36 29.42 -5.57
N LEU A 188 -10.26 29.23 -6.88
CA LEU A 188 -11.14 29.86 -7.87
C LEU A 188 -12.53 29.20 -7.96
N LYS A 189 -12.68 27.95 -7.48
CA LYS A 189 -13.94 27.19 -7.55
C LYS A 189 -14.68 27.09 -6.23
N MET A 190 -14.02 27.40 -5.11
CA MET A 190 -14.65 27.49 -3.80
C MET A 190 -14.78 28.97 -3.45
N ASP A 191 -15.99 29.54 -3.59
CA ASP A 191 -16.25 30.84 -2.97
C ASP A 191 -16.14 30.62 -1.46
N VAL A 192 -15.22 31.34 -0.82
CA VAL A 192 -14.91 31.19 0.62
C VAL A 192 -16.15 31.45 1.49
N ARG A 193 -17.18 32.09 0.92
CA ARG A 193 -18.51 32.30 1.54
C ARG A 193 -19.36 31.05 1.66
N ASP A 194 -19.05 29.96 0.96
CA ASP A 194 -19.79 28.69 1.06
C ASP A 194 -19.26 27.78 2.18
N ILE A 195 -18.22 28.21 2.90
CA ILE A 195 -17.53 27.42 3.93
C ILE A 195 -17.71 28.01 5.36
N PHE A 196 -18.15 29.26 5.49
CA PHE A 196 -18.35 29.93 6.78
C PHE A 196 -19.75 30.52 6.93
#